data_AF-A0A1S8C847-F1
#
_entry.id   AF-A0A1S8C847-F1
#
_cell.length_a   1.000
_cell.length_b   1.000
_cell.length_c   1.000
_cell.angle_alpha   90.00
_cell.angle_beta   90.00
_cell.angle_gamma   90.00
#
_symmetry.space_group_name_H-M   'P 1'
#
loop_
_entity.id
_entity.type
_entity.pdbx_description
1 polymer ?
#
loop_
_entity_poly.entity_id
_entity_poly.type
_entity_poly.pdbx_seq_one_letter_code
_entity_poly.pdbx_strand_id
1 'polypeptide(L)'
;MGRDPDGERLAKPLGAWDADASIFRPLVVVLTPDGREVFRELSRDFTDRTDDEPVLAAVEGLQLPALPEPPAWAPAGVTPQPSERAFQPRSFIPYFRAIRFNTMALSQRMVDDRDRDLLVTEQRMAESFLAAFDDWRAEHPPERQGQS
;
A
#
# COMPACT_ATOMS: atom_id res chain seq x y z
N MET A 1 10.06 15.43 4.41
CA MET A 1 11.48 15.23 4.79
C MET A 1 11.47 14.55 6.15
N GLY A 2 12.01 13.34 6.25
CA GLY A 2 11.89 12.50 7.46
C GLY A 2 12.62 13.11 8.67
N ARG A 3 12.16 12.81 9.88
CA ARG A 3 12.75 13.31 11.15
C ARG A 3 14.12 12.70 11.51
N ASP A 4 14.66 11.79 10.68
CA ASP A 4 15.96 11.11 10.86
C ASP A 4 16.69 10.96 9.51
N PRO A 5 17.18 12.06 8.91
CA PRO A 5 17.74 12.05 7.55
C PRO A 5 19.05 11.27 7.44
N ASP A 6 19.85 11.25 8.49
CA ASP A 6 21.16 10.57 8.54
C ASP A 6 21.09 9.16 9.15
N GLY A 7 19.87 8.73 9.53
CA GLY A 7 19.62 7.42 10.11
C GLY A 7 20.19 7.20 11.52
N GLU A 8 20.78 8.21 12.16
CA GLU A 8 21.48 8.08 13.45
C GLU A 8 20.54 7.72 14.59
N ARG A 9 19.28 8.17 14.54
CA ARG A 9 18.36 8.04 15.67
C ARG A 9 17.61 6.72 15.66
N LEU A 10 17.36 6.16 14.48
CA LEU A 10 16.52 4.98 14.33
C LEU A 10 17.14 3.95 13.39
N ALA A 11 17.51 4.35 12.17
CA ALA A 11 17.93 3.41 11.13
C ALA A 11 19.17 2.59 11.53
N LYS A 12 20.23 3.27 11.94
CA LYS A 12 21.52 2.68 12.32
C LYS A 12 21.41 1.87 13.60
N PRO A 13 20.77 2.36 14.70
CA PRO A 13 20.53 1.55 15.89
C PRO A 13 19.75 0.25 15.61
N LEU A 14 18.80 0.29 14.67
CA LEU A 14 18.02 -0.88 14.28
C LEU A 14 18.72 -1.74 13.21
N GLY A 15 19.93 -1.41 12.75
CA GLY A 15 20.61 -2.14 11.68
C GLY A 15 19.90 -2.07 10.32
N ALA A 16 19.01 -1.10 10.14
CA ALA A 16 18.18 -0.91 8.96
C ALA A 16 18.73 0.18 8.01
N TRP A 17 19.92 0.72 8.27
CA TRP A 17 20.55 1.68 7.36
C TRP A 17 21.25 0.97 6.20
N ASP A 18 20.98 1.41 4.98
CA ASP A 18 21.79 1.10 3.81
C ASP A 18 22.85 2.17 3.63
N ALA A 19 24.12 1.79 3.77
CA ALA A 19 25.23 2.74 3.69
C ALA A 19 25.50 3.22 2.25
N ASP A 20 25.25 2.35 1.27
CA ASP A 20 25.52 2.63 -0.14
C ASP A 20 24.45 3.55 -0.71
N ALA A 21 23.18 3.28 -0.41
CA ALA A 21 22.05 4.08 -0.85
C ALA A 21 21.76 5.28 0.08
N SER A 22 22.40 5.36 1.25
CA SER A 22 22.17 6.38 2.27
C SER A 22 20.67 6.55 2.61
N ILE A 23 20.00 5.41 2.79
CA ILE A 23 18.55 5.35 3.01
C ILE A 23 18.19 4.30 4.06
N PHE A 24 17.04 4.49 4.70
CA PHE A 24 16.42 3.47 5.55
C PHE A 24 15.85 2.33 4.70
N ARG A 25 16.26 1.10 5.01
CA ARG A 25 15.60 -0.11 4.52
C ARG A 25 14.37 -0.39 5.38
N PRO A 26 13.20 -0.65 4.79
CA PRO A 26 12.03 -1.04 5.54
C PRO A 26 12.33 -2.21 6.48
N LEU A 27 11.79 -2.12 7.68
CA LEU A 27 11.98 -3.09 8.76
C LEU A 27 10.64 -3.28 9.44
N VAL A 28 10.20 -4.53 9.57
CA VAL A 28 9.05 -4.91 10.39
C VAL A 28 9.58 -5.56 11.66
N VAL A 29 9.10 -5.10 12.81
CA VAL A 29 9.39 -5.68 14.11
C VAL A 29 8.08 -5.88 14.86
N VAL A 30 7.86 -7.08 15.40
CA VAL A 30 6.75 -7.35 16.32
C VAL A 30 7.31 -7.44 17.73
N LEU A 31 6.79 -6.59 18.61
CA LEU A 31 7.11 -6.58 20.03
C LEU A 31 5.89 -7.06 20.82
N THR A 32 6.12 -7.92 21.81
CA THR A 32 5.10 -8.27 22.80
C THR A 32 4.85 -7.09 23.76
N PRO A 33 3.75 -7.12 24.55
CA PRO A 33 3.44 -6.04 25.50
C PRO A 33 4.52 -5.76 26.56
N ASP A 34 5.37 -6.74 26.88
CA ASP A 34 6.54 -6.61 27.76
C ASP A 34 7.81 -6.12 27.03
N GLY A 35 7.70 -5.79 25.74
CA GLY A 35 8.78 -5.21 24.93
C GLY A 35 9.74 -6.22 24.31
N ARG A 36 9.46 -7.53 24.38
CA ARG A 36 10.30 -8.56 23.76
C ARG A 36 10.01 -8.67 22.27
N GLU A 37 11.07 -8.74 21.47
CA GLU A 37 10.97 -8.99 20.03
C GLU A 37 10.60 -10.45 19.77
N VAL A 38 9.55 -10.67 18.97
CA VAL A 38 9.07 -12.01 18.58
C VAL A 38 9.11 -12.25 17.08
N PHE A 39 9.24 -11.18 16.30
CA PHE A 39 9.40 -11.24 14.87
C PHE A 39 10.22 -10.04 14.39
N ARG A 40 11.05 -10.28 13.38
CA ARG A 40 11.85 -9.26 12.73
C ARG A 40 12.10 -9.63 11.29
N GLU A 41 11.81 -8.69 10.40
CA GLU A 41 12.09 -8.83 8.98
C GLU A 41 12.64 -7.53 8.41
N LEU A 42 13.89 -7.59 7.97
CA LEU A 42 14.56 -6.49 7.29
C LEU A 42 14.45 -6.69 5.79
N SER A 43 13.87 -5.72 5.11
CA SER A 43 13.77 -5.72 3.65
C SER A 43 15.14 -5.72 2.99
N ARG A 44 15.23 -6.33 1.80
CA ARG A 44 16.49 -6.40 1.03
C ARG A 44 16.93 -5.01 0.56
N ASP A 45 15.98 -4.22 0.11
CA ASP A 45 16.16 -2.85 -0.37
C ASP A 45 14.94 -1.97 -0.02
N PHE A 46 14.96 -0.70 -0.44
CA PHE A 46 13.92 0.27 -0.13
C PHE A 46 12.59 0.07 -0.89
N THR A 47 12.61 -0.71 -1.98
CA THR A 47 11.45 -1.01 -2.82
C THR A 47 10.81 -2.36 -2.51
N ASP A 48 11.45 -3.15 -1.66
CA ASP A 48 10.98 -4.48 -1.30
C ASP A 48 9.56 -4.42 -0.72
N ARG A 49 8.72 -5.35 -1.15
CA ARG A 49 7.38 -5.55 -0.61
C ARG A 49 7.39 -6.86 0.11
N THR A 50 7.68 -6.78 1.40
CA THR A 50 7.66 -7.91 2.31
C THR A 50 6.25 -8.53 2.31
N ASP A 51 6.17 -9.86 2.37
CA ASP A 51 4.89 -10.56 2.53
C ASP A 51 4.35 -10.29 3.95
N ASP A 52 3.05 -10.01 4.07
CA ASP A 52 2.44 -9.71 5.36
C ASP A 52 2.12 -11.00 6.14
N GLU A 53 1.98 -12.14 5.45
CA GLU A 53 1.52 -13.39 6.05
C GLU A 53 2.42 -13.90 7.20
N PRO A 54 3.77 -13.87 7.10
CA PRO A 54 4.65 -14.24 8.21
C PRO A 54 4.51 -13.32 9.42
N VAL A 55 4.27 -12.02 9.18
CA VAL A 55 4.06 -11.02 10.25
C VAL A 55 2.75 -11.31 10.97
N LEU A 56 1.67 -11.55 10.22
CA LEU A 56 0.35 -11.87 10.75
C LEU A 56 0.39 -13.17 11.56
N ALA A 57 1.01 -14.23 11.03
CA ALA A 57 1.17 -15.50 11.74
C ALA A 57 1.94 -15.34 13.08
N ALA A 58 2.98 -14.49 13.10
CA ALA A 58 3.72 -14.21 14.33
C ALA A 58 2.87 -13.47 15.37
N VAL A 59 2.03 -12.52 14.95
CA VAL A 59 1.10 -11.79 15.83
C VAL A 59 0.00 -12.70 16.35
N GLU A 60 -0.61 -13.51 15.48
CA GLU A 60 -1.68 -14.45 15.84
C GLU A 60 -1.18 -15.51 16.83
N GLY A 61 0.06 -15.99 16.65
CA GLY A 61 0.71 -16.93 17.56
C GLY A 61 0.90 -16.42 19.00
N LEU A 62 0.81 -15.10 19.22
CA LEU A 62 0.84 -14.53 20.57
C LEU A 62 -0.46 -14.75 21.35
N GLN A 63 -1.56 -15.11 20.68
CA GLN A 63 -2.87 -15.35 21.28
C GLN A 63 -3.32 -14.22 22.21
N LEU A 64 -3.01 -12.98 21.82
CA LEU A 64 -3.35 -11.81 22.61
C LEU A 64 -4.88 -11.64 22.67
N PRO A 65 -5.43 -11.18 23.81
CA PRO A 65 -6.85 -10.87 23.89
C PRO A 65 -7.19 -9.77 22.89
N ALA A 66 -8.33 -9.92 22.21
CA ALA A 66 -8.84 -8.90 21.32
C ALA A 66 -9.05 -7.58 22.11
N LEU A 67 -8.56 -6.49 21.55
CA LEU A 67 -8.85 -5.16 22.07
C LEU A 67 -10.30 -4.79 21.73
N PRO A 68 -10.97 -3.98 22.56
CA PRO A 68 -12.26 -3.41 22.19
C PRO A 68 -12.11 -2.62 20.89
N GLU A 69 -13.15 -2.65 20.06
CA GLU A 69 -13.19 -1.87 18.82
C GLU A 69 -12.98 -0.38 19.15
N PRO A 70 -12.00 0.29 18.52
CA PRO A 70 -11.79 1.71 18.77
C PRO A 70 -13.02 2.49 18.28
N PRO A 71 -13.38 3.60 18.94
CA PRO A 71 -14.43 4.48 18.42
C PRO A 71 -14.05 4.99 17.04
N ALA A 72 -15.06 5.26 16.21
CA ALA A 72 -14.85 5.87 14.90
C ALA A 72 -14.00 7.14 15.03
N TRP A 73 -12.99 7.27 14.16
CA TRP A 73 -12.12 8.44 14.14
C TRP A 73 -12.95 9.69 13.75
N ALA A 74 -13.28 10.51 14.75
CA ALA A 74 -14.09 11.72 14.59
C ALA A 74 -13.51 12.87 15.43
N PRO A 75 -12.31 13.38 15.12
CA PRO A 75 -11.72 14.50 15.87
C PRO A 75 -12.60 15.75 15.76
N ALA A 76 -12.87 16.38 16.91
CA ALA A 76 -13.67 17.59 16.97
C ALA A 76 -12.99 18.73 16.19
N GLY A 77 -13.78 19.43 15.36
CA GLY A 77 -13.31 20.57 14.57
C GLY A 77 -12.47 20.22 13.34
N VAL A 78 -12.32 18.93 13.00
CA VAL A 78 -11.70 18.49 11.75
C VAL A 78 -12.79 18.08 10.78
N THR A 79 -12.98 18.87 9.74
CA THR A 79 -13.70 18.44 8.54
C THR A 79 -12.65 18.00 7.52
N PRO A 80 -12.49 16.69 7.24
CA PRO A 80 -11.55 16.24 6.22
C PRO A 80 -11.94 16.88 4.89
N GLN A 81 -11.01 17.61 4.28
CA GLN A 81 -11.19 18.17 2.95
C GLN A 81 -10.06 17.65 2.06
N PRO A 82 -10.38 17.10 0.87
CA PRO A 82 -9.35 16.75 -0.09
C PRO A 82 -8.56 18.02 -0.46
N SER A 83 -7.23 17.93 -0.43
CA SER A 83 -6.39 19.01 -0.94
C SER A 83 -6.57 19.17 -2.45
N GLU A 84 -6.11 20.28 -3.02
CA GLU A 84 -6.15 20.50 -4.47
C GLU A 84 -5.41 19.41 -5.27
N ARG A 85 -4.44 18.74 -4.63
CA ARG A 85 -3.66 17.64 -5.21
C ARG A 85 -4.23 16.26 -4.89
N ALA A 86 -5.31 16.19 -4.10
CA ALA A 86 -5.92 14.93 -3.75
C ALA A 86 -6.50 14.28 -5.01
N PHE A 87 -6.20 13.00 -5.14
CA PHE A 87 -6.74 12.19 -6.21
C PHE A 87 -8.26 12.12 -6.07
N GLN A 88 -8.97 12.53 -7.13
CA GLN A 88 -10.43 12.61 -7.09
C GLN A 88 -11.03 11.24 -7.41
N PRO A 89 -12.09 10.79 -6.73
CA PRO A 89 -12.71 9.50 -7.01
C PRO A 89 -13.11 9.32 -8.49
N ARG A 90 -13.62 10.38 -9.13
CA ARG A 90 -13.93 10.39 -10.57
C ARG A 90 -12.71 10.13 -11.49
N SER A 91 -11.50 10.33 -10.98
CA SER A 91 -10.26 10.10 -11.71
C SER A 91 -9.78 8.65 -11.66
N PHE A 92 -10.35 7.78 -10.81
CA PHE A 92 -9.93 6.38 -10.73
C PHE A 92 -10.09 5.64 -12.05
N ILE A 93 -11.19 5.89 -12.77
CA ILE A 93 -11.47 5.19 -14.04
C ILE A 93 -10.45 5.52 -15.13
N PRO A 94 -10.19 6.80 -15.47
CA PRO A 94 -9.15 7.10 -16.45
C PRO A 94 -7.76 6.65 -16.00
N TYR A 95 -7.46 6.68 -14.69
CA TYR A 95 -6.18 6.24 -14.15
C TYR A 95 -5.95 4.73 -14.30
N PHE A 96 -6.90 3.88 -13.86
CA PHE A 96 -6.76 2.43 -14.01
C PHE A 96 -6.79 1.98 -15.47
N ARG A 97 -7.54 2.68 -16.35
CA ARG A 97 -7.43 2.47 -17.80
C ARG A 97 -6.02 2.78 -18.31
N ALA A 98 -5.42 3.89 -17.88
CA ALA A 98 -4.06 4.25 -18.27
C ALA A 98 -3.03 3.22 -17.78
N ILE A 99 -3.14 2.74 -16.53
CA ILE A 99 -2.30 1.66 -16.01
C ILE A 99 -2.42 0.43 -16.91
N ARG A 100 -3.65 -0.06 -17.14
CA ARG A 100 -3.89 -1.24 -17.97
C ARG A 100 -3.24 -1.13 -19.35
N PHE A 101 -3.44 -0.01 -20.05
CA PHE A 101 -2.87 0.17 -21.39
C PHE A 101 -1.35 0.27 -21.36
N ASN A 102 -0.79 0.98 -20.38
CA ASN A 102 0.65 1.16 -20.28
C ASN A 102 1.37 -0.14 -19.91
N THR A 103 0.88 -0.89 -18.92
CA THR A 103 1.48 -2.16 -18.50
C THR A 103 1.37 -3.22 -19.60
N MET A 104 0.25 -3.27 -20.33
CA MET A 104 0.11 -4.11 -21.52
C MET A 104 1.13 -3.75 -22.61
N ALA A 105 1.37 -2.46 -22.86
CA ALA A 105 2.31 -2.02 -23.88
C ALA A 105 3.78 -2.19 -23.45
N LEU A 106 4.08 -2.09 -22.15
CA LEU A 106 5.44 -2.22 -21.60
C LEU A 106 5.84 -3.69 -21.46
N SER A 107 4.93 -4.58 -21.05
CA SER A 107 5.21 -6.01 -20.88
C SER A 107 5.69 -6.67 -22.19
N GLN A 108 5.16 -6.23 -23.33
CA GLN A 108 5.59 -6.64 -24.67
C GLN A 108 7.01 -6.21 -25.04
N ARG A 109 7.60 -5.28 -24.28
CA ARG A 109 8.94 -4.71 -24.53
C ARG A 109 9.97 -5.15 -23.48
N MET A 110 9.55 -5.87 -22.44
CA MET A 110 10.48 -6.35 -21.41
C MET A 110 11.28 -7.55 -21.90
N VAL A 111 12.57 -7.48 -21.66
CA VAL A 111 13.54 -8.55 -21.95
C VAL A 111 13.64 -9.51 -20.77
N ASP A 112 13.56 -8.99 -19.55
CA ASP A 112 13.58 -9.77 -18.31
C ASP A 112 12.17 -10.33 -18.01
N ASP A 113 12.11 -11.63 -17.69
CA ASP A 113 10.84 -12.32 -17.44
C ASP A 113 10.21 -11.90 -16.10
N ARG A 114 11.01 -11.55 -15.09
CA ARG A 114 10.50 -11.07 -13.79
C ARG A 114 9.90 -9.69 -13.93
N ASP A 115 10.53 -8.79 -14.66
CA ASP A 115 9.99 -7.46 -14.95
C ASP A 115 8.69 -7.56 -15.76
N ARG A 116 8.63 -8.51 -16.70
CA ARG A 116 7.40 -8.81 -17.43
C ARG A 116 6.29 -9.28 -16.49
N ASP A 117 6.58 -10.21 -15.57
CA ASP A 117 5.61 -10.75 -14.62
C ASP A 117 5.07 -9.68 -13.65
N LEU A 118 5.90 -8.73 -13.22
CA LEU A 118 5.47 -7.59 -12.43
C LEU A 118 4.46 -6.72 -13.19
N LEU A 119 4.74 -6.41 -14.46
CA LEU A 119 3.82 -5.63 -15.31
C LEU A 119 2.51 -6.37 -15.59
N VAL A 120 2.56 -7.69 -15.80
CA VAL A 120 1.36 -8.52 -15.97
C VAL A 120 0.54 -8.54 -14.69
N THR A 121 1.17 -8.61 -13.52
CA THR A 121 0.49 -8.55 -12.22
C THR A 121 -0.22 -7.20 -12.04
N GLU A 122 0.45 -6.09 -12.37
CA GLU A 122 -0.13 -4.76 -12.29
C GLU A 122 -1.27 -4.57 -13.31
N GLN A 123 -1.15 -5.13 -14.53
CA GLN A 123 -2.23 -5.17 -15.51
C GLN A 123 -3.47 -5.89 -14.96
N ARG A 124 -3.31 -7.08 -14.37
CA ARG A 124 -4.40 -7.88 -13.82
C ARG A 124 -5.12 -7.14 -12.69
N MET A 125 -4.36 -6.46 -11.84
CA MET A 125 -4.92 -5.63 -10.77
C MET A 125 -5.80 -4.50 -11.36
N ALA A 126 -5.32 -3.78 -12.38
CA ALA A 126 -6.09 -2.73 -13.03
C ALA A 126 -7.35 -3.27 -13.73
N GLU A 127 -7.26 -4.45 -14.35
CA GLU A 127 -8.41 -5.13 -14.96
C GLU A 127 -9.45 -5.56 -13.92
N SER A 128 -9.02 -6.14 -12.81
CA SER A 128 -9.89 -6.54 -11.71
C SER A 128 -10.64 -5.35 -11.11
N PHE A 129 -9.97 -4.22 -10.92
CA PHE A 129 -10.61 -3.00 -10.43
C PHE A 129 -11.66 -2.48 -11.41
N LEU A 130 -11.33 -2.41 -12.71
CA LEU A 130 -12.26 -1.89 -13.72
C LEU A 130 -13.50 -2.80 -13.87
N ALA A 131 -13.32 -4.12 -13.79
CA ALA A 131 -14.43 -5.06 -13.80
C ALA A 131 -15.36 -4.85 -12.59
N ALA A 132 -14.81 -4.80 -11.38
CA ALA A 132 -15.58 -4.54 -10.16
C ALA A 132 -16.32 -3.18 -10.21
N PHE A 133 -15.71 -2.16 -10.80
CA PHE A 133 -16.36 -0.87 -10.99
C PHE A 133 -17.52 -0.94 -12.00
N ASP A 134 -17.36 -1.67 -13.10
CA ASP A 134 -18.43 -1.86 -14.08
C ASP A 134 -19.61 -2.64 -13.49
N ASP A 135 -19.35 -3.67 -12.69
CA ASP A 135 -20.37 -4.41 -11.93
C ASP A 135 -21.11 -3.49 -10.96
N TRP A 136 -20.36 -2.74 -10.13
CA TRP A 136 -20.94 -1.77 -9.20
C TRP A 136 -21.81 -0.73 -9.91
N ARG A 137 -21.37 -0.22 -11.06
CA ARG A 137 -22.12 0.76 -11.86
C ARG A 137 -23.39 0.17 -12.48
N ALA A 138 -23.38 -1.11 -12.84
CA ALA A 138 -24.57 -1.81 -13.32
C ALA A 138 -25.63 -1.94 -12.20
N GLU A 139 -25.18 -2.15 -10.96
CA GLU A 139 -26.03 -2.18 -9.77
C GLU A 139 -26.50 -0.78 -9.32
N HIS A 140 -25.68 0.26 -9.58
CA HIS A 140 -25.91 1.65 -9.17
C HIS A 140 -25.93 2.59 -10.39
N PRO A 141 -26.93 2.46 -11.28
CA PRO A 141 -27.01 3.30 -12.47
C PRO A 141 -27.13 4.78 -12.06
N PRO A 142 -26.44 5.71 -12.76
CA PRO A 142 -26.53 7.13 -12.44
C PRO A 142 -27.98 7.61 -12.61
N GLU A 143 -28.45 8.42 -11.67
CA GLU A 143 -29.76 9.05 -11.76
C GLU A 143 -29.87 9.81 -13.09
N ARG A 144 -30.91 9.50 -13.88
CA ARG A 144 -31.17 10.24 -15.12
C ARG A 144 -31.46 11.68 -14.72
N GLN A 145 -30.52 12.58 -14.96
CA GLN A 145 -30.78 14.01 -14.85
C GLN A 145 -31.93 14.34 -15.80
N GLY A 146 -33.05 14.75 -15.22
CA GLY A 146 -34.30 15.04 -15.91
C GLY A 146 -34.06 16.06 -17.01
N GLN A 147 -34.51 15.73 -18.21
CA GLN A 147 -34.78 16.69 -19.25
C GLN A 147 -35.85 17.65 -18.72
N SER A 148 -35.52 18.94 -18.64
CA SER A 148 -36.49 20.02 -18.53
C SER A 148 -36.35 20.96 -19.71
#